data_AF-A0A9Q0EL54-F1
#
_entry.id   AF-A0A9Q0EL54-F1
#
_cell.length_a   1.000
_cell.length_b   1.000
_cell.length_c   1.000
_cell.angle_alpha   90.00
_cell.angle_beta   90.00
_cell.angle_gamma   90.00
#
_symmetry.space_group_name_H-M   'P 1'
#
loop_
_entity.id
_entity.type
_entity.pdbx_description
1 polymer ?
#
loop_
_entity_poly.entity_id
_entity_poly.type
_entity_poly.pdbx_seq_one_letter_code
_entity_poly.pdbx_strand_id
1 'polypeptide(L)'
;MTRILSRAAALSRIRSEFGPHLVPPPNAFRPGPRTTCRQTLCTNPPFDSAMDLSDMRKKYKGDGECFEESQLSFLDPVKQFGHWFDEATKCPEIGEANAMCIATATTDGRPSARMVLLKGFSDEGFRFFTNYESRKGGELESNPHACLVFYWEPLNRQVRIEGHVKRIPFQTSCDYFHSRPKSSQIGAVVSRQSTPVPGRDFLRQRNAELEEKYKDTEVPMPDYWGGYLVKPHLMEFWQGQTNRLHDRIVFTKPPDGEASPEGFEHRAEGGWVYRRLSP
;
A
#
# COMPACT_ATOMS: atom_id res chain seq x y z
N MET A 1 24.36 52.75 -13.73
CA MET A 1 25.14 51.50 -13.85
C MET A 1 25.98 51.35 -12.60
N THR A 2 25.71 50.29 -11.86
CA THR A 2 25.68 50.27 -10.39
C THR A 2 26.98 49.73 -9.80
N ARG A 3 27.44 50.38 -8.73
CA ARG A 3 28.67 50.06 -7.99
C ARG A 3 28.55 48.77 -7.17
N ILE A 4 29.64 48.02 -7.17
CA ILE A 4 30.00 46.91 -6.29
C ILE A 4 30.13 47.45 -4.85
N LEU A 5 29.42 46.85 -3.88
CA LEU A 5 29.79 46.87 -2.45
C LEU A 5 29.23 45.63 -1.72
N SER A 6 30.18 44.87 -1.16
CA SER A 6 30.16 44.03 0.05
C SER A 6 28.85 43.86 0.84
N ARG A 7 28.48 42.60 1.12
CA ARG A 7 27.76 42.19 2.33
C ARG A 7 28.27 40.83 2.84
N ALA A 8 29.46 40.85 3.42
CA ALA A 8 29.80 39.97 4.53
C ALA A 8 29.29 40.64 5.81
N ALA A 9 28.12 40.23 6.31
CA ALA A 9 27.62 40.43 7.68
C ALA A 9 26.10 40.23 7.69
N ALA A 10 25.64 39.01 7.95
CA ALA A 10 24.36 38.71 8.60
C ALA A 10 24.17 37.19 8.57
N LEU A 11 24.70 36.50 9.59
CA LEU A 11 24.18 35.24 10.17
C LEU A 11 25.13 34.83 11.32
N SER A 12 25.46 35.79 12.19
CA SER A 12 25.82 35.51 13.58
C SER A 12 24.72 36.13 14.42
N ARG A 13 23.86 35.28 15.01
CA ARG A 13 22.81 35.54 16.01
C ARG A 13 21.66 34.58 15.73
N ILE A 14 21.78 33.37 16.28
CA ILE A 14 20.82 32.67 17.16
C ILE A 14 21.58 31.42 17.62
N ARG A 15 22.43 31.62 18.62
CA ARG A 15 23.12 30.58 19.42
C ARG A 15 23.22 31.17 20.82
N SER A 16 22.13 31.13 21.57
CA SER A 16 22.14 31.40 23.01
C SER A 16 20.76 31.08 23.60
N GLU A 17 20.52 29.82 23.94
CA GLU A 17 19.52 29.45 24.96
C GLU A 17 19.74 28.00 25.40
N PHE A 18 20.94 27.71 25.91
CA PHE A 18 21.20 26.53 26.74
C PHE A 18 22.19 26.94 27.83
N GLY A 19 21.68 27.12 29.05
CA GLY A 19 22.48 27.37 30.24
C GLY A 19 23.24 26.11 30.69
N PRO A 20 24.29 26.26 31.53
CA PRO A 20 25.14 25.15 31.92
C PRO A 20 24.42 24.18 32.87
N HIS A 21 24.51 22.89 32.54
CA HIS A 21 24.04 21.79 33.39
C HIS A 21 24.80 21.78 34.72
N LEU A 22 24.05 21.83 35.82
CA LEU A 22 24.53 21.63 37.18
C LEU A 22 24.91 20.16 37.38
N VAL A 23 26.17 19.92 37.78
CA VAL A 23 26.69 18.62 38.20
C VAL A 23 26.35 18.41 39.68
N PRO A 24 25.69 17.31 40.09
CA PRO A 24 25.45 17.03 41.51
C PRO A 24 26.71 16.44 42.18
N PRO A 25 26.90 16.65 43.50
CA PRO A 25 28.09 16.19 44.21
C PRO A 25 28.05 14.68 44.49
N PRO A 26 29.21 14.04 44.74
CA PRO A 26 29.27 12.61 45.02
C PRO A 26 28.80 12.33 46.47
N ASN A 27 27.71 11.58 46.60
CA ASN A 27 27.24 11.11 47.90
C ASN A 27 28.03 9.87 48.33
N ALA A 28 28.82 10.02 49.40
CA ALA A 28 29.45 8.92 50.11
C ALA A 28 28.40 8.21 50.97
N PHE A 29 28.02 6.98 50.63
CA PHE A 29 27.18 6.13 51.48
C PHE A 29 27.94 4.86 51.87
N ARG A 30 28.17 4.70 53.18
CA ARG A 30 28.69 3.49 53.83
C ARG A 30 27.59 2.42 53.93
N PRO A 31 27.88 1.12 53.78
CA PRO A 31 26.86 0.09 53.96
C PRO A 31 26.65 -0.23 55.45
N GLY A 32 25.41 -0.06 55.94
CA GLY A 32 24.90 -0.62 57.20
C GLY A 32 24.25 -2.00 56.98
N PRO A 33 23.99 -2.77 58.06
CA PRO A 33 23.77 -4.21 57.97
C PRO A 33 22.40 -4.59 57.42
N ARG A 34 22.39 -5.75 56.74
CA ARG A 34 21.27 -6.39 56.05
C ARG A 34 20.10 -6.69 57.00
N THR A 35 18.91 -6.23 56.62
CA THR A 35 17.63 -6.75 57.12
C THR A 35 16.80 -7.22 55.95
N THR A 36 16.38 -8.48 56.03
CA THR A 36 15.67 -9.26 55.01
C THR A 36 14.25 -8.73 54.81
N CYS A 37 13.99 -8.06 53.69
CA CYS A 37 12.63 -7.88 53.18
C CYS A 37 12.37 -9.00 52.17
N ARG A 38 11.48 -9.92 52.54
CA ARG A 38 11.01 -11.02 51.68
C ARG A 38 10.11 -10.40 50.61
N GLN A 39 10.71 -9.89 49.53
CA GLN A 39 9.95 -9.52 48.34
C GLN A 39 9.55 -10.79 47.64
N THR A 40 8.27 -11.14 47.76
CA THR A 40 7.60 -12.07 46.87
C THR A 40 7.73 -11.49 45.47
N LEU A 41 8.72 -11.97 44.71
CA LEU A 41 8.86 -11.65 43.30
C LEU A 41 7.63 -12.23 42.61
N CYS A 42 6.68 -11.37 42.22
CA CYS A 42 5.73 -11.68 41.18
C CYS A 42 6.53 -11.86 39.88
N THR A 43 7.07 -13.06 39.68
CA THR A 43 7.60 -13.46 38.38
C THR A 43 6.40 -13.68 37.48
N ASN A 44 6.05 -12.68 36.67
CA ASN A 44 5.26 -12.96 35.47
C ASN A 44 6.01 -14.06 34.70
N PRO A 45 5.33 -15.14 34.27
CA PRO A 45 5.99 -16.15 33.46
C PRO A 45 6.58 -15.48 32.21
N PRO A 46 7.77 -15.91 31.76
CA PRO A 46 8.36 -15.39 30.53
C PRO A 46 7.36 -15.59 29.40
N PHE A 47 7.12 -14.52 28.63
CA PHE A 47 6.29 -14.58 27.43
C PHE A 47 6.95 -15.58 26.49
N ASP A 48 6.35 -16.76 26.32
CA ASP A 48 6.84 -17.75 25.38
C ASP A 48 6.70 -17.14 23.97
N SER A 49 7.83 -16.72 23.41
CA SER A 49 7.88 -15.89 22.19
C SER A 49 7.45 -16.65 20.93
N ALA A 50 7.27 -17.98 21.02
CA ALA A 50 6.91 -18.82 19.90
C ALA A 50 5.42 -19.18 19.96
N MET A 51 4.60 -18.44 19.21
CA MET A 51 3.22 -18.83 18.93
C MET A 51 3.20 -19.78 17.73
N ASP A 52 2.74 -21.02 17.91
CA ASP A 52 2.49 -21.95 16.81
C ASP A 52 1.15 -21.61 16.12
N LEU A 53 1.18 -21.37 14.81
CA LEU A 53 0.03 -20.99 14.00
C LEU A 53 -0.38 -22.09 13.00
N SER A 54 0.24 -23.27 13.07
CA SER A 54 0.11 -24.33 12.06
C SER A 54 -1.33 -24.81 11.86
N ASP A 55 -2.15 -24.78 12.93
CA ASP A 55 -3.54 -25.26 12.94
C ASP A 55 -4.58 -24.19 12.54
N MET A 56 -4.16 -22.95 12.23
CA MET A 56 -5.11 -21.88 11.86
C MET A 56 -5.70 -22.04 10.44
N ARG A 57 -5.27 -23.04 9.67
CA ARG A 57 -5.71 -23.23 8.28
C ARG A 57 -7.16 -23.72 8.24
N LYS A 58 -8.02 -22.92 7.61
CA LYS A 58 -9.39 -23.31 7.26
C LYS A 58 -9.39 -24.34 6.13
N LYS A 59 -10.38 -25.25 6.14
CA LYS A 59 -10.66 -26.13 5.00
C LYS A 59 -11.35 -25.31 3.90
N TYR A 60 -10.95 -25.54 2.65
CA TYR A 60 -11.46 -24.84 1.48
C TYR A 60 -12.61 -25.65 0.81
N LYS A 61 -12.87 -25.37 -0.47
CA LYS A 61 -13.72 -26.16 -1.36
C LYS A 61 -13.01 -27.45 -1.81
N GLY A 62 -13.76 -28.51 -2.12
CA GLY A 62 -13.20 -29.82 -2.55
C GLY A 62 -13.02 -29.91 -4.07
N ASP A 63 -12.41 -31.00 -4.56
CA ASP A 63 -12.03 -31.20 -5.98
C ASP A 63 -13.18 -31.06 -7.00
N GLY A 64 -14.44 -31.21 -6.57
CA GLY A 64 -15.62 -30.99 -7.42
C GLY A 64 -15.88 -29.52 -7.79
N GLU A 65 -15.14 -28.57 -7.18
CA GLU A 65 -15.19 -27.13 -7.47
C GLU A 65 -13.80 -26.61 -7.92
N CYS A 66 -13.04 -27.44 -8.64
CA CYS A 66 -11.82 -27.04 -9.35
C CYS A 66 -12.07 -25.76 -10.17
N PHE A 67 -11.04 -24.92 -10.33
CA PHE A 67 -11.04 -23.79 -11.27
C PHE A 67 -10.13 -24.11 -12.46
N GLU A 68 -10.74 -24.77 -13.44
CA GLU A 68 -10.14 -25.16 -14.71
C GLU A 68 -10.17 -24.01 -15.73
N GLU A 69 -9.36 -24.17 -16.78
CA GLU A 69 -9.28 -23.27 -17.93
C GLU A 69 -10.64 -23.12 -18.62
N SER A 70 -11.44 -24.20 -18.63
CA SER A 70 -12.81 -24.22 -19.14
C SER A 70 -13.79 -23.36 -18.33
N GLN A 71 -13.44 -23.02 -17.09
CA GLN A 71 -14.23 -22.20 -16.17
C GLN A 71 -13.79 -20.74 -16.15
N LEU A 72 -12.79 -20.36 -16.96
CA LEU A 72 -12.55 -18.95 -17.29
C LEU A 72 -13.79 -18.39 -17.97
N SER A 73 -14.39 -17.36 -17.38
CA SER A 73 -15.50 -16.63 -17.96
C SER A 73 -15.04 -15.82 -19.17
N PHE A 74 -13.78 -15.37 -19.17
CA PHE A 74 -13.19 -14.59 -20.25
C PHE A 74 -11.72 -14.97 -20.48
N LEU A 75 -11.30 -14.94 -21.75
CA LEU A 75 -9.89 -15.05 -22.14
C LEU A 75 -9.19 -13.69 -22.21
N ASP A 76 -9.89 -12.60 -21.92
CA ASP A 76 -9.30 -11.30 -21.58
C ASP A 76 -9.12 -11.23 -20.05
N PRO A 77 -7.89 -11.11 -19.53
CA PRO A 77 -7.65 -11.14 -18.09
C PRO A 77 -8.26 -9.94 -17.35
N VAL A 78 -8.43 -8.79 -18.00
CA VAL A 78 -9.08 -7.63 -17.36
C VAL A 78 -10.58 -7.90 -17.21
N LYS A 79 -11.21 -8.52 -18.20
CA LYS A 79 -12.62 -8.96 -18.10
C LYS A 79 -12.78 -10.07 -17.07
N GLN A 80 -11.85 -11.03 -17.01
CA GLN A 80 -11.85 -12.08 -15.99
C GLN A 80 -11.73 -11.50 -14.57
N PHE A 81 -10.86 -10.50 -14.38
CA PHE A 81 -10.81 -9.74 -13.13
C PHE A 81 -12.15 -9.06 -12.83
N GLY A 82 -12.77 -8.40 -13.82
CA GLY A 82 -14.07 -7.77 -13.65
C GLY A 82 -15.16 -8.74 -13.19
N HIS A 83 -15.16 -9.96 -13.74
CA HIS A 83 -16.07 -11.03 -13.32
C HIS A 83 -15.88 -11.43 -11.85
N TRP A 84 -14.64 -11.73 -11.44
CA TRP A 84 -14.36 -12.07 -10.03
C TRP A 84 -14.58 -10.91 -9.07
N PHE A 85 -14.30 -9.69 -9.51
CA PHE A 85 -14.54 -8.48 -8.74
C PHE A 85 -16.04 -8.28 -8.48
N ASP A 86 -16.89 -8.51 -9.48
CA ASP A 86 -18.35 -8.46 -9.33
C ASP A 86 -18.89 -9.53 -8.37
N GLU A 87 -18.33 -10.75 -8.40
CA GLU A 87 -18.66 -11.76 -7.38
C GLU A 87 -18.21 -11.31 -5.97
N ALA A 88 -17.04 -10.69 -5.86
CA ALA A 88 -16.53 -10.20 -4.58
C ALA A 88 -17.36 -9.04 -4.01
N THR A 89 -17.89 -8.14 -4.84
CA THR A 89 -18.76 -7.03 -4.38
C THR A 89 -20.14 -7.50 -3.94
N LYS A 90 -20.61 -8.65 -4.45
CA LYS A 90 -21.88 -9.28 -4.07
C LYS A 90 -21.78 -10.15 -2.82
N CYS A 91 -20.56 -10.47 -2.36
CA CYS A 91 -20.33 -11.28 -1.18
C CYS A 91 -20.51 -10.44 0.10
N PRO A 92 -21.49 -10.73 0.97
CA PRO A 92 -21.79 -9.90 2.15
C PRO A 92 -20.68 -9.89 3.21
N GLU A 93 -19.82 -10.91 3.24
CA GLU A 93 -18.68 -11.02 4.15
C GLU A 93 -17.47 -10.18 3.71
N ILE A 94 -17.48 -9.63 2.49
CA ILE A 94 -16.40 -8.80 1.97
C ILE A 94 -16.75 -7.33 2.14
N GLY A 95 -16.09 -6.66 3.10
CA GLY A 95 -16.33 -5.24 3.38
C GLY A 95 -15.86 -4.29 2.26
N GLU A 96 -14.61 -4.42 1.81
CA GLU A 96 -14.03 -3.59 0.75
C GLU A 96 -13.42 -4.48 -0.34
N ALA A 97 -14.24 -4.91 -1.32
CA ALA A 97 -13.77 -5.77 -2.41
C ALA A 97 -12.64 -5.13 -3.25
N ASN A 98 -12.58 -3.79 -3.28
CA ASN A 98 -11.55 -3.01 -3.95
C ASN A 98 -10.31 -2.72 -3.09
N ALA A 99 -10.24 -3.22 -1.86
CA ALA A 99 -9.02 -3.18 -1.08
C ALA A 99 -7.96 -4.09 -1.71
N MET A 100 -6.77 -3.53 -1.93
CA MET A 100 -5.64 -4.25 -2.50
C MET A 100 -4.36 -3.91 -1.76
N CYS A 101 -3.49 -4.91 -1.62
CA CYS A 101 -2.10 -4.66 -1.24
C CYS A 101 -1.34 -4.20 -2.49
N ILE A 102 -0.61 -3.10 -2.40
CA ILE A 102 0.34 -2.67 -3.43
C ILE A 102 1.76 -2.81 -2.91
N ALA A 103 2.57 -3.59 -3.62
CA ALA A 103 4.00 -3.73 -3.41
C ALA A 103 4.77 -2.89 -4.44
N THR A 104 5.75 -2.14 -3.94
CA THR A 104 6.69 -1.30 -4.70
C THR A 104 8.10 -1.57 -4.18
N ALA A 105 9.13 -1.12 -4.88
CA ALA A 105 10.51 -1.31 -4.41
C ALA A 105 11.39 -0.14 -4.80
N THR A 106 12.42 0.11 -3.99
CA THR A 106 13.53 1.00 -4.37
C THR A 106 14.34 0.40 -5.52
N THR A 107 15.18 1.22 -6.16
CA THR A 107 16.05 0.79 -7.27
C THR A 107 17.14 -0.21 -6.86
N ASP A 108 17.48 -0.30 -5.57
CA ASP A 108 18.36 -1.35 -5.00
C ASP A 108 17.59 -2.62 -4.58
N GLY A 109 16.31 -2.74 -4.95
CA GLY A 109 15.52 -3.95 -4.76
C GLY A 109 14.97 -4.15 -3.34
N ARG A 110 14.77 -3.08 -2.56
CA ARG A 110 14.14 -3.18 -1.22
C ARG A 110 12.63 -3.03 -1.34
N PRO A 111 11.84 -4.10 -1.15
CA PRO A 111 10.40 -4.04 -1.31
C PRO A 111 9.73 -3.30 -0.14
N SER A 112 8.56 -2.74 -0.43
CA SER A 112 7.64 -2.20 0.57
C SER A 112 6.19 -2.39 0.13
N ALA A 113 5.30 -2.66 1.09
CA ALA A 113 3.91 -2.99 0.81
C ALA A 113 2.96 -2.27 1.76
N ARG A 114 1.74 -1.99 1.31
CA ARG A 114 0.65 -1.39 2.10
C ARG A 114 -0.70 -1.60 1.40
N MET A 115 -1.78 -1.45 2.15
CA MET A 115 -3.13 -1.44 1.59
C MET A 115 -3.46 -0.10 0.92
N VAL A 116 -4.13 -0.16 -0.22
CA VAL A 116 -4.76 0.96 -0.93
C VAL A 116 -6.10 0.51 -1.50
N LEU A 117 -6.91 1.45 -1.96
CA LEU A 117 -8.18 1.12 -2.63
C LEU A 117 -8.04 1.31 -4.14
N LEU A 118 -8.45 0.31 -4.92
CA LEU A 118 -8.67 0.45 -6.35
C LEU A 118 -9.82 1.44 -6.60
N LYS A 119 -9.60 2.40 -7.49
CA LYS A 119 -10.57 3.47 -7.81
C LYS A 119 -11.08 3.43 -9.25
N GLY A 120 -10.68 2.41 -10.00
CA GLY A 120 -11.19 2.11 -11.32
C GLY A 120 -10.23 1.18 -12.06
N PHE A 121 -10.76 0.42 -13.00
CA PHE A 121 -9.96 -0.39 -13.91
C PHE A 121 -10.62 -0.38 -15.29
N SER A 122 -9.80 -0.51 -16.32
CA SER A 122 -10.22 -0.70 -17.71
C SER A 122 -9.13 -1.46 -18.46
N ASP A 123 -9.29 -1.61 -19.77
CA ASP A 123 -8.25 -2.08 -20.70
C ASP A 123 -6.91 -1.32 -20.57
N GLU A 124 -6.94 -0.04 -20.19
CA GLU A 124 -5.75 0.76 -19.91
C GLU A 124 -4.97 0.30 -18.67
N GLY A 125 -5.64 -0.29 -17.68
CA GLY A 125 -5.05 -0.78 -16.44
C GLY A 125 -5.82 -0.40 -15.17
N PHE A 126 -5.13 -0.46 -14.03
CA PHE A 126 -5.70 -0.36 -12.68
C PHE A 126 -5.32 0.98 -12.03
N ARG A 127 -6.32 1.78 -11.64
CA ARG A 127 -6.14 3.13 -11.10
C ARG A 127 -6.26 3.18 -9.59
N PHE A 128 -5.32 3.88 -8.94
CA PHE A 128 -5.39 4.24 -7.53
C PHE A 128 -4.83 5.64 -7.31
N PHE A 129 -5.15 6.25 -6.17
CA PHE A 129 -4.77 7.63 -5.85
C PHE A 129 -3.96 7.70 -4.58
N THR A 130 -2.96 8.59 -4.54
CA THR A 130 -2.03 8.70 -3.42
C THR A 130 -1.35 10.07 -3.39
N ASN A 131 -0.47 10.24 -2.41
CA ASN A 131 0.45 11.37 -2.35
C ASN A 131 1.78 10.95 -3.00
N TYR A 132 2.22 11.69 -4.02
CA TYR A 132 3.44 11.45 -4.79
C TYR A 132 4.71 11.59 -3.94
N GLU A 133 4.69 12.37 -2.86
CA GLU A 133 5.80 12.50 -1.89
C GLU A 133 5.82 11.37 -0.84
N SER A 134 4.82 10.48 -0.82
CA SER A 134 4.84 9.33 0.10
C SER A 134 5.95 8.35 -0.27
N ARG A 135 6.32 7.44 0.65
CA ARG A 135 7.31 6.38 0.37
C ARG A 135 7.00 5.62 -0.93
N LYS A 136 5.74 5.24 -1.14
CA LYS A 136 5.33 4.53 -2.37
C LYS A 136 5.41 5.42 -3.60
N GLY A 137 5.10 6.70 -3.47
CA GLY A 137 5.20 7.66 -4.57
C GLY A 137 6.65 7.81 -5.00
N GLY A 138 7.57 8.06 -4.07
CA GLY A 138 9.00 8.13 -4.36
C GLY A 138 9.57 6.83 -4.97
N GLU A 139 9.15 5.66 -4.48
CA GLU A 139 9.52 4.39 -5.09
C GLU A 139 8.98 4.26 -6.52
N LEU A 140 7.72 4.64 -6.79
CA LEU A 140 7.12 4.57 -8.13
C LEU A 140 7.69 5.58 -9.13
N GLU A 141 8.15 6.74 -8.68
CA GLU A 141 8.83 7.72 -9.54
C GLU A 141 10.23 7.25 -9.96
N SER A 142 10.93 6.54 -9.08
CA SER A 142 12.30 6.06 -9.33
C SER A 142 12.35 4.67 -9.96
N ASN A 143 11.33 3.85 -9.71
CA ASN A 143 11.19 2.49 -10.18
C ASN A 143 9.70 2.23 -10.53
N PRO A 144 9.27 2.48 -11.78
CA PRO A 144 7.86 2.50 -12.17
C PRO A 144 7.26 1.10 -12.36
N HIS A 145 7.45 0.23 -11.37
CA HIS A 145 6.94 -1.14 -11.33
C HIS A 145 6.17 -1.38 -10.04
N ALA A 146 5.03 -2.07 -10.14
CA ALA A 146 4.23 -2.45 -8.99
C ALA A 146 3.63 -3.84 -9.14
N CYS A 147 3.38 -4.48 -7.99
CA CYS A 147 2.56 -5.67 -7.88
C CYS A 147 1.33 -5.34 -7.01
N LEU A 148 0.15 -5.70 -7.47
CA LEU A 148 -1.12 -5.58 -6.77
C LEU A 148 -1.59 -6.97 -6.35
N VAL A 149 -2.10 -7.10 -5.13
CA VAL A 149 -2.70 -8.34 -4.63
C VAL A 149 -4.08 -8.03 -4.05
N PHE A 150 -5.09 -8.69 -4.62
CA PHE A 150 -6.44 -8.77 -4.06
C PHE A 150 -6.56 -10.12 -3.36
N TYR A 151 -7.10 -10.13 -2.15
CA TYR A 151 -7.39 -11.36 -1.42
C TYR A 151 -8.80 -11.31 -0.85
N TRP A 152 -9.67 -12.15 -1.41
CA TRP A 152 -11.07 -12.27 -1.02
C TRP A 152 -11.22 -13.57 -0.24
N GLU A 153 -10.92 -13.50 1.06
CA GLU A 153 -10.91 -14.66 1.97
C GLU A 153 -12.21 -15.48 1.92
N PRO A 154 -13.42 -14.87 1.95
CA PRO A 154 -14.67 -15.64 1.92
C PRO A 154 -14.84 -16.47 0.64
N LEU A 155 -14.27 -16.01 -0.47
CA LEU A 155 -14.30 -16.72 -1.76
C LEU A 155 -13.10 -17.65 -1.96
N ASN A 156 -12.11 -17.59 -1.07
CA ASN A 156 -10.82 -18.28 -1.20
C ASN A 156 -10.14 -17.95 -2.53
N ARG A 157 -10.15 -16.68 -2.91
CA ARG A 157 -9.58 -16.21 -4.17
C ARG A 157 -8.51 -15.17 -3.95
N GLN A 158 -7.52 -15.21 -4.82
CA GLN A 158 -6.50 -14.18 -4.92
C GLN A 158 -6.33 -13.79 -6.39
N VAL A 159 -6.13 -12.49 -6.62
CA VAL A 159 -5.67 -11.99 -7.90
C VAL A 159 -4.36 -11.24 -7.70
N ARG A 160 -3.33 -11.60 -8.46
CA ARG A 160 -2.07 -10.84 -8.53
C ARG A 160 -1.98 -10.13 -9.87
N ILE A 161 -1.54 -8.88 -9.86
CA ILE A 161 -1.33 -8.07 -11.07
C ILE A 161 0.05 -7.44 -11.00
N GLU A 162 0.89 -7.69 -11.99
CA GLU A 162 2.20 -7.04 -12.12
C GLU A 162 2.19 -6.12 -13.35
N GLY A 163 2.71 -4.91 -13.18
CA GLY A 163 2.54 -3.87 -14.17
C GLY A 163 3.55 -2.73 -14.09
N HIS A 164 3.71 -2.05 -15.22
CA HIS A 164 4.38 -0.76 -15.27
C HIS A 164 3.42 0.33 -14.79
N VAL A 165 3.93 1.29 -14.02
CA VAL A 165 3.14 2.35 -13.41
C VAL A 165 3.35 3.67 -14.13
N LYS A 166 2.28 4.42 -14.39
CA LYS A 166 2.34 5.79 -14.91
C LYS A 166 1.46 6.71 -14.10
N ARG A 167 1.84 7.98 -13.96
CA ARG A 167 0.92 9.01 -13.44
C ARG A 167 -0.24 9.15 -14.42
N ILE A 168 -1.45 9.34 -13.88
CA ILE A 168 -2.59 9.75 -14.71
C ILE A 168 -2.51 11.25 -15.00
N PRO A 169 -3.20 11.76 -16.03
CA PRO A 169 -3.24 13.19 -16.31
C PRO A 169 -3.67 14.02 -15.10
N PHE A 170 -3.09 15.21 -14.94
CA PHE A 170 -3.40 16.12 -13.84
C PHE A 170 -4.90 16.42 -13.76
N GLN A 171 -5.54 16.70 -14.90
CA GLN A 171 -6.97 16.98 -14.95
C GLN A 171 -7.81 15.80 -14.42
N THR A 172 -7.48 14.56 -14.81
CA THR A 172 -8.14 13.36 -14.28
C THR A 172 -7.96 13.22 -12.76
N SER A 173 -6.80 13.63 -12.24
CA SER A 173 -6.57 13.69 -10.79
C SER A 173 -7.42 14.76 -10.11
N CYS A 174 -7.53 15.95 -10.69
CA CYS A 174 -8.40 17.02 -10.19
C CYS A 174 -9.86 16.58 -10.17
N ASP A 175 -10.37 16.08 -11.29
CA ASP A 175 -11.77 15.65 -11.41
C ASP A 175 -12.12 14.61 -10.33
N TYR A 176 -11.23 13.62 -10.13
CA TYR A 176 -11.40 12.64 -9.08
C TYR A 176 -11.27 13.26 -7.68
N PHE A 177 -10.30 14.15 -7.44
CA PHE A 177 -10.14 14.84 -6.15
C PHE A 177 -11.43 15.57 -5.74
N HIS A 178 -12.00 16.35 -6.65
CA HIS A 178 -13.20 17.15 -6.40
C HIS A 178 -14.48 16.31 -6.30
N SER A 179 -14.51 15.09 -6.87
CA SER A 179 -15.60 14.13 -6.66
C SER A 179 -15.65 13.52 -5.25
N ARG A 180 -14.56 13.59 -4.48
CA ARG A 180 -14.48 12.98 -3.14
C ARG A 180 -15.23 13.85 -2.12
N PRO A 181 -15.72 13.28 -1.01
CA PRO A 181 -16.25 14.07 0.09
C PRO A 181 -15.27 15.16 0.55
N LYS A 182 -15.77 16.34 0.92
CA LYS A 182 -14.92 17.49 1.31
C LYS A 182 -13.94 17.15 2.44
N SER A 183 -14.36 16.34 3.41
CA SER A 183 -13.49 15.83 4.49
C SER A 183 -12.31 14.98 3.96
N SER A 184 -12.53 14.20 2.90
CA SER A 184 -11.49 13.42 2.21
C SER A 184 -10.52 14.29 1.42
N GLN A 185 -11.01 15.39 0.83
CA GLN A 185 -10.17 16.40 0.19
C GLN A 185 -9.29 17.09 1.23
N ILE A 186 -9.89 17.59 2.31
CA ILE A 186 -9.17 18.23 3.43
C ILE A 186 -8.13 17.28 4.03
N GLY A 187 -8.48 16.02 4.31
CA GLY A 187 -7.54 15.04 4.86
C GLY A 187 -6.31 14.80 3.97
N ALA A 188 -6.44 14.93 2.65
CA ALA A 188 -5.31 14.85 1.72
C ALA A 188 -4.41 16.10 1.78
N VAL A 189 -4.95 17.27 2.12
CA VAL A 189 -4.19 18.51 2.33
C VAL A 189 -3.49 18.49 3.71
N VAL A 190 -4.17 18.02 4.76
CA VAL A 190 -3.64 17.93 6.14
C VAL A 190 -2.37 17.07 6.19
N SER A 191 -2.36 15.97 5.44
CA SER A 191 -1.36 14.92 5.57
C SER A 191 -0.33 14.95 4.44
N ARG A 192 0.87 15.46 4.73
CA ARG A 192 2.08 15.10 3.97
C ARG A 192 2.41 13.63 4.25
N GLN A 193 1.76 12.74 3.51
CA GLN A 193 1.71 11.31 3.79
C GLN A 193 3.13 10.73 3.95
N SER A 194 3.32 9.93 5.00
CA SER A 194 4.61 9.29 5.35
C SER A 194 5.71 10.21 5.91
N THR A 195 5.40 11.47 6.23
CA THR A 195 6.33 12.36 6.97
C THR A 195 6.10 12.26 8.50
N PRO A 196 7.15 12.35 9.34
CA PRO A 196 7.00 12.37 10.79
C PRO A 196 6.20 13.58 11.27
N VAL A 197 5.31 13.37 12.25
CA VAL A 197 4.54 14.44 12.91
C VAL A 197 4.67 14.33 14.42
N PRO A 198 4.52 15.43 15.19
CA PRO A 198 4.70 15.41 16.65
C PRO A 198 3.70 14.50 17.40
N GLY A 199 2.52 14.25 16.81
CA GLY A 199 1.51 13.40 17.41
C GLY A 199 0.14 13.56 16.77
N ARG A 200 -0.86 12.87 17.33
CA ARG A 200 -2.23 12.85 16.80
C ARG A 200 -2.93 14.21 16.88
N ASP A 201 -2.70 14.96 17.94
CA ASP A 201 -3.38 16.26 18.13
C ASP A 201 -2.91 17.32 17.14
N PHE A 202 -1.66 17.24 16.68
CA PHE A 202 -1.18 18.06 15.56
C PHE A 202 -2.04 17.88 14.31
N LEU A 203 -2.37 16.64 13.94
CA LEU A 203 -3.21 16.34 12.77
C LEU A 203 -4.65 16.83 12.97
N ARG A 204 -5.21 16.65 14.19
CA ARG A 204 -6.56 17.13 14.52
C ARG A 204 -6.68 18.65 14.41
N GLN A 205 -5.70 19.36 14.97
CA GLN A 205 -5.67 20.82 14.92
C GLN A 205 -5.56 21.33 13.48
N ARG A 206 -4.65 20.75 12.68
CA ARG A 206 -4.51 21.09 11.25
C ARG A 206 -5.77 20.79 10.46
N ASN A 207 -6.46 19.68 10.74
CA ASN A 207 -7.73 19.35 10.10
C ASN A 207 -8.82 20.40 10.40
N ALA A 208 -9.01 20.75 11.68
CA ALA A 208 -10.01 21.76 12.08
C ALA A 208 -9.73 23.14 11.46
N GLU A 209 -8.46 23.56 11.41
CA GLU A 209 -8.07 24.82 10.75
C GLU A 209 -8.40 24.81 9.25
N LEU A 210 -8.19 23.70 8.55
CA LEU A 210 -8.50 23.58 7.14
C LEU A 210 -10.00 23.42 6.88
N GLU A 211 -10.75 22.77 7.77
CA GLU A 211 -12.21 22.71 7.73
C GLU A 211 -12.82 24.11 7.81
N GLU A 212 -12.35 24.97 8.72
CA GLU A 212 -12.82 26.34 8.81
C GLU A 212 -12.37 27.18 7.60
N LYS A 213 -11.09 27.07 7.21
CA LYS A 213 -10.54 27.79 6.05
C LYS A 213 -11.31 27.49 4.76
N TYR A 214 -11.66 26.23 4.55
CA TYR A 214 -12.34 25.76 3.34
C TYR A 214 -13.84 25.62 3.50
N LYS A 215 -14.46 26.08 4.58
CA LYS A 215 -15.89 25.87 4.87
C LYS A 215 -16.79 26.20 3.69
N ASP A 216 -16.65 27.40 3.15
CA ASP A 216 -17.47 27.94 2.04
C ASP A 216 -16.69 28.07 0.72
N THR A 217 -15.47 27.52 0.66
CA THR A 217 -14.62 27.56 -0.52
C THR A 217 -14.25 26.15 -0.99
N GLU A 218 -13.76 26.06 -2.23
CA GLU A 218 -13.25 24.83 -2.79
C GLU A 218 -11.86 24.52 -2.22
N VAL A 219 -11.59 23.23 -1.95
CA VAL A 219 -10.27 22.77 -1.54
C VAL A 219 -9.45 22.58 -2.82
N PRO A 220 -8.36 23.32 -3.03
CA PRO A 220 -7.49 23.08 -4.18
C PRO A 220 -6.81 21.72 -4.03
N MET A 221 -6.72 20.95 -5.12
CA MET A 221 -5.92 19.73 -5.14
C MET A 221 -4.43 20.07 -4.95
N PRO A 222 -3.73 19.49 -3.97
CA PRO A 222 -2.29 19.69 -3.85
C PRO A 222 -1.52 19.13 -5.05
N ASP A 223 -0.43 19.79 -5.43
CA ASP A 223 0.49 19.36 -6.50
C ASP A 223 1.17 18.01 -6.23
N TYR A 224 1.36 17.68 -4.96
CA TYR A 224 1.86 16.38 -4.50
C TYR A 224 0.79 15.28 -4.43
N TRP A 225 -0.45 15.53 -4.88
CA TRP A 225 -1.53 14.53 -4.85
C TRP A 225 -2.00 14.17 -6.25
N GLY A 226 -2.28 12.88 -6.48
CA GLY A 226 -2.94 12.45 -7.70
C GLY A 226 -2.96 10.94 -7.89
N GLY A 227 -3.21 10.51 -9.12
CA GLY A 227 -3.41 9.10 -9.45
C GLY A 227 -2.25 8.44 -10.19
N TYR A 228 -2.16 7.13 -10.00
CA TYR A 228 -1.33 6.24 -10.80
C TYR A 228 -2.22 5.21 -11.52
N LEU A 229 -1.77 4.79 -12.70
CA LEU A 229 -2.32 3.70 -13.50
C LEU A 229 -1.26 2.60 -13.60
N VAL A 230 -1.62 1.38 -13.17
CA VAL A 230 -0.81 0.16 -13.32
C VAL A 230 -1.26 -0.54 -14.59
N LYS A 231 -0.42 -0.53 -15.63
CA LYS A 231 -0.67 -1.25 -16.88
C LYS A 231 -0.18 -2.69 -16.73
N PRO A 232 -1.07 -3.69 -16.73
CA PRO A 232 -0.69 -5.07 -16.43
C PRO A 232 0.14 -5.68 -17.58
N HIS A 233 1.19 -6.42 -17.22
CA HIS A 233 1.87 -7.36 -18.11
C HIS A 233 1.78 -8.81 -17.61
N LEU A 234 1.33 -9.02 -16.37
CA LEU A 234 1.01 -10.31 -15.81
C LEU A 234 -0.23 -10.20 -14.91
N MET A 235 -1.14 -11.17 -15.02
CA MET A 235 -2.29 -11.33 -14.13
C MET A 235 -2.46 -12.79 -13.74
N GLU A 236 -2.44 -13.10 -12.44
CA GLU A 236 -2.65 -14.45 -11.91
C GLU A 236 -3.99 -14.53 -11.19
N PHE A 237 -4.76 -15.57 -11.52
CA PHE A 237 -5.99 -15.96 -10.85
C PHE A 237 -5.73 -17.22 -10.04
N TRP A 238 -5.85 -17.08 -8.73
CA TRP A 238 -5.65 -18.16 -7.77
C TRP A 238 -6.98 -18.52 -7.09
N GLN A 239 -7.30 -19.80 -7.08
CA GLN A 239 -8.46 -20.36 -6.36
C GLN A 239 -8.00 -21.43 -5.36
N GLY A 240 -8.39 -21.24 -4.10
CA GLY A 240 -8.07 -22.14 -3.00
C GLY A 240 -8.83 -23.46 -3.11
N GLN A 241 -8.13 -24.56 -2.83
CA GLN A 241 -8.61 -25.95 -2.90
C GLN A 241 -8.21 -26.71 -1.63
N THR A 242 -9.06 -27.62 -1.16
CA THR A 242 -8.90 -28.32 0.13
C THR A 242 -7.71 -29.25 0.14
N ASN A 243 -7.46 -29.93 -0.99
CA ASN A 243 -6.40 -30.91 -1.17
C ASN A 243 -5.00 -30.28 -1.36
N ARG A 244 -4.88 -28.94 -1.28
CA ARG A 244 -3.66 -28.14 -1.50
C ARG A 244 -3.20 -28.03 -2.95
N LEU A 245 -3.91 -28.65 -3.88
CA LEU A 245 -3.69 -28.48 -5.31
C LEU A 245 -4.42 -27.22 -5.79
N HIS A 246 -3.90 -26.06 -5.38
CA HIS A 246 -4.50 -24.77 -5.72
C HIS A 246 -4.46 -24.50 -7.22
N ASP A 247 -5.55 -23.94 -7.73
CA ASP A 247 -5.64 -23.58 -9.14
C ASP A 247 -4.97 -22.24 -9.38
N ARG A 248 -4.06 -22.20 -10.35
CA ARG A 248 -3.29 -21.01 -10.71
C ARG A 248 -3.26 -20.86 -12.21
N ILE A 249 -4.07 -19.94 -12.72
CA ILE A 249 -4.07 -19.58 -14.13
C ILE A 249 -3.41 -18.21 -14.26
N VAL A 250 -2.31 -18.15 -15.00
CA VAL A 250 -1.53 -16.92 -15.20
C VAL A 250 -1.60 -16.47 -16.63
N PHE A 251 -2.01 -15.23 -16.82
CA PHE A 251 -1.96 -14.50 -18.07
C PHE A 251 -0.69 -13.65 -18.13
N THR A 252 0.03 -13.69 -19.24
CA THR A 252 1.19 -12.83 -19.53
C THR A 252 1.07 -12.15 -20.88
N LYS A 253 1.54 -10.91 -20.97
CA LYS A 253 1.57 -10.16 -22.23
C LYS A 253 2.97 -10.24 -22.84
N PRO A 254 3.15 -10.92 -23.99
CA PRO A 254 4.44 -10.99 -24.68
C PRO A 254 4.92 -9.59 -25.13
N PRO A 255 6.24 -9.35 -25.14
CA PRO A 255 6.81 -8.04 -25.51
C PRO A 255 6.51 -7.60 -26.95
N ASP A 256 6.40 -8.54 -27.90
CA ASP A 256 6.25 -8.22 -29.33
C ASP A 256 4.80 -8.28 -29.85
N GLY A 257 3.81 -8.43 -28.97
CA GLY A 257 2.38 -8.44 -29.33
C GLY A 257 1.90 -9.66 -30.12
N GLU A 258 2.81 -10.40 -30.77
CA GLU A 258 2.52 -11.69 -31.40
C GLU A 258 2.74 -12.84 -30.42
N ALA A 259 1.63 -13.47 -30.03
CA ALA A 259 1.66 -14.72 -29.28
C ALA A 259 1.99 -15.88 -30.22
N SER A 260 3.21 -16.39 -30.10
CA SER A 260 3.56 -17.76 -30.48
C SER A 260 3.62 -18.58 -29.20
N PRO A 261 2.51 -19.19 -28.74
CA PRO A 261 2.50 -19.96 -27.50
C PRO A 261 3.47 -21.12 -27.64
N GLU A 262 4.32 -21.32 -26.64
CA GLU A 262 5.25 -22.45 -26.58
C GLU A 262 4.88 -23.39 -25.43
N GLY A 263 5.02 -24.70 -25.65
CA GLY A 263 4.78 -25.72 -24.62
C GLY A 263 3.34 -25.74 -24.11
N PHE A 264 3.15 -25.33 -22.85
CA PHE A 264 1.87 -25.36 -22.12
C PHE A 264 1.10 -24.03 -22.16
N GLU A 265 1.46 -23.14 -23.09
CA GLU A 265 0.80 -21.85 -23.25
C GLU A 265 -0.39 -21.91 -24.22
N HIS A 266 -1.42 -21.15 -23.89
CA HIS A 266 -2.64 -21.01 -24.67
C HIS A 266 -2.85 -19.55 -25.07
N ARG A 267 -3.43 -19.32 -26.25
CA ARG A 267 -3.77 -17.97 -26.71
C ARG A 267 -4.95 -17.40 -25.93
N ALA A 268 -4.87 -16.13 -25.59
CA ALA A 268 -5.92 -15.34 -24.97
C ALA A 268 -6.27 -14.10 -25.81
N GLU A 269 -7.35 -13.39 -25.44
CA GLU A 269 -7.77 -12.16 -26.13
C GLU A 269 -6.71 -11.04 -25.96
N GLY A 270 -6.68 -10.06 -26.87
CA GLY A 270 -5.86 -8.85 -26.69
C GLY A 270 -4.33 -9.06 -26.70
N GLY A 271 -3.87 -10.14 -27.35
CA GLY A 271 -2.45 -10.49 -27.47
C GLY A 271 -1.86 -11.10 -26.19
N TRP A 272 -2.70 -11.55 -25.26
CA TRP A 272 -2.27 -12.27 -24.08
C TRP A 272 -2.05 -13.75 -24.38
N VAL A 273 -1.21 -14.40 -23.56
CA VAL A 273 -1.16 -15.86 -23.44
C VAL A 273 -1.47 -16.24 -22.00
N TYR A 274 -1.95 -17.45 -21.77
CA TYR A 274 -2.14 -17.98 -20.42
C TYR A 274 -1.64 -19.41 -20.28
N ARG A 275 -1.33 -19.79 -19.04
CA ARG A 275 -0.89 -21.14 -18.67
C ARG A 275 -1.25 -21.45 -17.23
N ARG A 276 -1.32 -22.73 -16.90
CA ARG A 276 -1.44 -23.20 -15.52
C ARG A 276 -0.08 -23.24 -14.83
N LEU A 277 -0.05 -22.84 -13.56
CA LEU A 277 1.11 -23.04 -12.69
C LEU A 277 0.81 -24.09 -11.63
N SER A 278 1.86 -24.81 -11.21
CA SER A 278 1.81 -25.64 -10.01
C SER A 278 1.55 -24.76 -8.76
N PRO A 279 0.78 -25.22 -7.77
CA PRO A 279 0.49 -24.49 -6.54
C PRO A 279 1.73 -24.14 -5.72
#